data_AF-A0A932EC03-F1
#
_entry.id   AF-A0A932EC03-F1
#
_cell.length_a   1.000
_cell.length_b   1.000
_cell.length_c   1.000
_cell.angle_alpha   90.00
_cell.angle_beta   90.00
_cell.angle_gamma   90.00
#
_symmetry.space_group_name_H-M   'P 1'
#
loop_
_entity.id
_entity.type
_entity.pdbx_description
1 polymer ?
#
loop_
_entity_poly.entity_id
_entity_poly.type
_entity_poly.pdbx_seq_one_letter_code
_entity_poly.pdbx_strand_id
1 'polypeptide(L)'
;MLNFFKNHWLLIMLAVIATLLAIVWVQGESNKTAKQSLPNLPAITYPNLTGQNVPPAITFNLTGVDLPTQVSLYQISPKSLNSTQAKALARNFGFPENPSNISTDSALGDYYLWLSGSKSLSVRLSPLDINFVQDPGSSPPPSEGELPNKQTAFTFVQNLLSTNDLNLIGTTLAVSGSRKTSEDNILELKLDPIIGQTKVVDNNTTTSLVTSYLGKDGKVYSLLYKAGFTNPHNPTGYPSKTLEQIKESLVKEGKIVTLGAPTTEPALYVPVSVNIIRIESALLFYPTQPDALYPIYILTGTSKTNEGDQPVYIYTPAINSKYVR
;
A
#
# COMPACT_ATOMS: atom_id res chain seq x y z
N MET A 1 9.53 -56.25 55.64
CA MET A 1 9.25 -55.26 54.56
C MET A 1 7.89 -54.57 54.69
N LEU A 2 6.80 -55.27 55.01
CA LEU A 2 5.45 -54.67 55.06
C LEU A 2 5.30 -53.48 56.05
N ASN A 3 5.93 -53.56 57.24
CA ASN A 3 5.88 -52.47 58.23
C ASN A 3 6.69 -51.23 57.86
N PHE A 4 7.71 -51.35 57.00
CA PHE A 4 8.50 -50.21 56.55
C PHE A 4 7.68 -49.35 55.59
N PHE A 5 7.02 -49.98 54.62
CA PHE A 5 6.08 -49.30 53.72
C PHE A 5 4.91 -48.69 54.49
N LYS A 6 4.35 -49.38 55.49
CA LYS A 6 3.22 -48.86 56.27
C LYS A 6 3.56 -47.59 57.08
N ASN A 7 4.77 -47.51 57.63
CA ASN A 7 5.21 -46.33 58.40
C ASN A 7 5.77 -45.18 57.55
N HIS A 8 6.27 -45.47 56.34
CA HIS A 8 6.95 -44.45 55.50
C HIS A 8 6.21 -44.15 54.19
N TRP A 9 5.01 -44.69 53.98
CA TRP A 9 4.26 -44.50 52.72
C TRP A 9 4.05 -43.02 52.38
N LEU A 10 3.85 -42.19 53.40
CA LEU A 10 3.64 -40.74 53.26
C LEU A 10 4.90 -40.03 52.77
N LEU A 11 6.09 -40.43 53.26
CA LEU A 11 7.38 -39.92 52.79
C LEU A 11 7.70 -40.38 51.36
N ILE A 12 7.34 -41.63 51.03
CA ILE A 12 7.52 -42.16 49.67
C ILE A 12 6.63 -41.41 48.67
N MET A 13 5.36 -41.15 49.00
CA MET A 13 4.45 -40.35 48.18
C MET A 13 4.96 -38.92 47.97
N LEU A 14 5.45 -38.28 49.03
CA LEU A 14 6.03 -36.93 48.96
C LEU A 14 7.27 -36.88 48.06
N ALA A 15 8.15 -37.88 48.15
CA ALA A 15 9.32 -37.99 47.28
C ALA A 15 8.93 -38.16 45.81
N VAL A 16 7.92 -38.99 45.51
CA VAL A 16 7.43 -39.20 44.14
C VAL A 16 6.81 -37.92 43.57
N ILE A 17 5.99 -37.20 44.34
CA ILE A 17 5.39 -35.92 43.92
C ILE A 17 6.48 -34.86 43.67
N ALA A 18 7.46 -34.74 44.56
CA ALA A 18 8.57 -33.81 44.39
C ALA A 18 9.41 -34.13 43.14
N THR A 19 9.63 -35.42 42.87
CA THR A 19 10.37 -35.87 41.68
C THR A 19 9.59 -35.58 40.39
N LEU A 20 8.28 -35.82 40.38
CA LEU A 20 7.41 -35.48 39.25
C LEU A 20 7.36 -33.97 38.99
N LEU A 21 7.25 -33.15 40.04
CA LEU A 21 7.30 -31.69 39.91
C LEU A 21 8.64 -31.20 39.39
N ALA A 22 9.75 -31.80 39.83
CA ALA A 22 11.08 -31.48 39.31
C ALA A 22 11.23 -31.86 37.82
N ILE A 23 10.70 -33.00 37.40
CA ILE A 23 10.70 -33.42 35.98
C ILE A 23 9.87 -32.45 35.13
N VAL A 24 8.68 -32.07 35.59
CA VAL A 24 7.82 -31.08 34.90
C VAL A 24 8.49 -29.71 34.83
N TRP A 25 9.19 -29.30 35.88
CA TRP A 25 9.91 -28.02 35.90
C TRP A 25 11.11 -28.02 34.94
N VAL A 26 11.92 -29.08 34.94
CA VAL A 26 13.07 -29.24 34.03
C VAL A 26 12.63 -29.35 32.57
N GLN A 27 11.55 -30.09 32.29
CA GLN A 27 10.98 -30.17 30.94
C GLN A 27 10.31 -28.85 30.52
N GLY A 28 9.71 -28.12 31.46
CA GLY A 28 9.15 -26.79 31.24
C GLY A 28 10.21 -25.74 30.89
N GLU A 29 11.41 -25.83 31.46
CA GLU A 29 12.53 -24.94 31.11
C GLU A 29 13.25 -25.34 29.83
N SER A 30 13.38 -26.65 29.55
CA SER A 30 14.03 -27.15 28.33
C SER A 30 13.24 -26.85 27.06
N ASN A 31 11.94 -26.58 27.16
CA ASN A 31 11.09 -26.18 26.04
C ASN A 31 11.04 -24.66 25.83
N LYS A 32 11.92 -23.88 26.46
CA LYS A 32 12.21 -22.50 26.03
C LYS A 32 12.85 -22.59 24.64
N THR A 33 11.98 -22.57 23.63
CA THR A 33 12.27 -22.48 22.21
C THR A 33 13.51 -21.61 22.02
N ALA A 34 14.59 -22.18 21.49
CA ALA A 34 15.78 -21.42 21.16
C ALA A 34 15.33 -20.18 20.38
N LYS A 35 15.45 -18.99 21.00
CA LYS A 35 15.07 -17.73 20.36
C LYS A 35 15.89 -17.64 19.09
N GLN A 36 15.23 -17.83 17.95
CA GLN A 36 15.85 -17.75 16.64
C GLN A 36 16.59 -16.41 16.58
N SER A 37 17.93 -16.46 16.50
CA SER A 37 18.72 -15.23 16.56
C SER A 37 18.48 -14.45 15.27
N LEU A 38 17.65 -13.42 15.35
CA LEU A 38 17.38 -12.54 14.24
C LEU A 38 18.69 -11.84 13.79
N PRO A 39 18.92 -11.67 12.47
CA PRO A 39 20.15 -11.08 11.95
C PRO A 39 20.42 -9.67 12.50
N ASN A 40 21.65 -9.18 12.36
CA ASN A 40 21.99 -7.80 12.69
C ASN A 40 21.85 -6.94 11.43
N LEU A 41 20.70 -6.28 11.27
CA LEU A 41 20.36 -5.41 10.14
C LEU A 41 20.15 -3.97 10.63
N PRO A 42 20.38 -2.95 9.79
CA PRO A 42 20.15 -1.57 10.16
C PRO A 42 18.67 -1.32 10.44
N ALA A 43 18.39 -0.45 11.42
CA ALA A 43 17.03 -0.05 11.73
C ALA A 43 16.48 0.91 10.65
N ILE A 44 15.16 0.84 10.44
CA ILE A 44 14.42 1.60 9.44
C ILE A 44 13.41 2.48 10.17
N THR A 45 13.25 3.71 9.68
CA THR A 45 12.17 4.60 10.08
C THR A 45 11.11 4.58 8.99
N TYR A 46 9.91 4.13 9.33
CA TYR A 46 8.78 4.16 8.40
C TYR A 46 8.20 5.58 8.27
N PRO A 47 7.62 5.93 7.11
CA PRO A 47 6.93 7.19 6.95
C PRO A 47 5.74 7.28 7.92
N ASN A 48 5.49 8.48 8.45
CA ASN A 48 4.34 8.73 9.30
C ASN A 48 3.08 8.86 8.43
N LEU A 49 2.35 7.75 8.29
CA LEU A 49 1.15 7.70 7.46
C LEU A 49 0.05 8.62 8.00
N THR A 50 -0.52 9.43 7.10
CA THR A 50 -1.76 10.16 7.32
C THR A 50 -2.91 9.17 7.45
N GLY A 51 -3.77 9.35 8.45
CA GLY A 51 -4.91 8.46 8.68
C GLY A 51 -5.40 8.47 10.12
N GLN A 52 -6.37 7.61 10.41
CA GLN A 52 -6.89 7.43 11.76
C GLN A 52 -6.15 6.30 12.50
N ASN A 53 -6.09 6.38 13.83
CA ASN A 53 -5.56 5.28 14.64
C ASN A 53 -6.53 4.10 14.59
N VAL A 54 -5.98 2.89 14.68
CA VAL A 54 -6.79 1.67 14.75
C VAL A 54 -7.42 1.56 16.15
N PRO A 55 -8.74 1.33 16.27
CA PRO A 55 -9.35 1.12 17.59
C PRO A 55 -8.85 -0.16 18.25
N PRO A 56 -8.89 -0.27 19.60
CA PRO A 56 -8.41 -1.45 20.31
C PRO A 56 -9.28 -2.70 20.09
N ALA A 57 -10.55 -2.53 19.75
CA ALA A 57 -11.47 -3.63 19.49
C ALA A 57 -11.28 -4.17 18.06
N ILE A 58 -10.45 -5.21 17.92
CA ILE A 58 -10.10 -5.82 16.63
C ILE A 58 -10.41 -7.32 16.65
N THR A 59 -11.07 -7.80 15.60
CA THR A 59 -11.27 -9.22 15.32
C THR A 59 -10.57 -9.62 14.03
N PHE A 60 -10.00 -10.82 13.99
CA PHE A 60 -9.34 -11.38 12.80
C PHE A 60 -10.08 -12.62 12.33
N ASN A 61 -10.84 -12.51 11.24
CA ASN A 61 -11.57 -13.59 10.60
C ASN A 61 -10.94 -13.91 9.25
N LEU A 62 -9.71 -14.42 9.30
CA LEU A 62 -8.88 -14.61 8.11
C LEU A 62 -9.11 -16.00 7.50
N THR A 63 -9.25 -16.05 6.17
CA THR A 63 -9.33 -17.31 5.41
C THR A 63 -8.04 -17.54 4.63
N GLY A 64 -7.14 -18.40 5.14
CA GLY A 64 -5.88 -18.73 4.47
C GLY A 64 -4.91 -17.54 4.40
N VAL A 65 -3.96 -17.47 5.34
CA VAL A 65 -3.00 -16.38 5.43
C VAL A 65 -1.62 -16.94 5.15
N ASP A 66 -1.09 -16.61 3.98
CA ASP A 66 0.30 -16.89 3.62
C ASP A 66 1.08 -15.58 3.67
N LEU A 67 1.83 -15.40 4.77
CA LEU A 67 2.70 -14.24 4.95
C LEU A 67 4.12 -14.66 4.60
N PRO A 68 4.81 -13.89 3.74
CA PRO A 68 6.19 -14.19 3.41
C PRO A 68 7.03 -14.08 4.69
N THR A 69 8.02 -14.95 4.89
CA THR A 69 8.91 -14.90 6.07
C THR A 69 9.95 -13.79 5.99
N GLN A 70 10.17 -13.24 4.80
CA GLN A 70 11.05 -12.12 4.54
C GLN A 70 10.39 -11.12 3.59
N VAL A 71 10.67 -9.84 3.81
CA VAL A 71 10.25 -8.74 2.93
C VAL A 71 11.46 -7.89 2.59
N SER A 72 11.45 -7.28 1.40
CA SER A 72 12.58 -6.47 0.93
C SER A 72 12.26 -4.98 1.00
N LEU A 73 13.20 -4.21 1.56
CA LEU A 73 13.26 -2.76 1.41
C LEU A 73 14.07 -2.44 0.15
N TYR A 74 13.56 -1.57 -0.71
CA TYR A 74 14.27 -1.12 -1.91
C TYR A 74 14.62 0.36 -1.79
N GLN A 75 15.83 0.75 -2.20
CA GLN A 75 16.19 2.14 -2.34
C GLN A 75 15.68 2.69 -3.66
N ILE A 76 15.17 3.91 -3.64
CA ILE A 76 14.72 4.66 -4.82
C ILE A 76 15.22 6.10 -4.73
N SER A 77 14.99 6.86 -5.79
CA SER A 77 15.11 8.32 -5.78
C SER A 77 13.86 8.91 -6.42
N PRO A 78 13.51 10.16 -6.11
CA PRO A 78 12.40 10.82 -6.78
C PRO A 78 12.75 11.00 -8.26
N LYS A 79 11.84 10.54 -9.13
CA LYS A 79 11.90 10.92 -10.54
C LYS A 79 11.57 12.41 -10.61
N SER A 80 12.42 13.17 -11.28
CA SER A 80 12.27 14.61 -11.39
C SER A 80 12.27 15.10 -12.83
N LEU A 81 11.54 16.18 -13.08
CA LEU A 81 11.59 16.94 -14.32
C LEU A 81 12.07 18.36 -14.04
N ASN A 82 12.91 18.89 -14.92
CA ASN A 82 13.16 20.33 -14.94
C ASN A 82 12.04 21.08 -15.70
N SER A 83 12.03 22.41 -15.60
CA SER A 83 11.03 23.27 -16.25
C SER A 83 10.89 23.03 -17.76
N THR A 84 12.00 22.80 -18.46
CA THR A 84 12.01 22.54 -19.91
C THR A 84 11.35 21.20 -20.24
N GLN A 85 11.67 20.16 -19.48
CA GLN A 85 11.07 18.83 -19.64
C GLN A 85 9.58 18.85 -19.31
N ALA A 86 9.15 19.57 -18.27
CA ALA A 86 7.74 19.70 -17.92
C ALA A 86 6.93 20.40 -19.03
N LYS A 87 7.49 21.45 -19.65
CA LYS A 87 6.86 22.11 -20.81
C LYS A 87 6.81 21.21 -22.05
N ALA A 88 7.84 20.40 -22.28
CA ALA A 88 7.83 19.42 -23.37
C ALA A 88 6.77 18.33 -23.16
N LEU A 89 6.65 17.83 -21.92
CA LEU A 89 5.57 16.92 -21.51
C LEU A 89 4.20 17.58 -21.76
N ALA A 90 3.99 18.82 -21.30
CA ALA A 90 2.72 19.53 -21.47
C ALA A 90 2.30 19.66 -22.95
N ARG A 91 3.26 19.89 -23.86
CA ARG A 91 3.02 19.91 -25.30
C ARG A 91 2.48 18.58 -25.82
N ASN A 92 3.00 17.45 -25.34
CA ASN A 92 2.51 16.12 -25.73
C ASN A 92 1.06 15.87 -25.25
N PHE A 93 0.63 16.53 -24.18
CA PHE A 93 -0.76 16.55 -23.70
C PHE A 93 -1.62 17.65 -24.35
N GLY A 94 -1.10 18.37 -25.34
CA GLY A 94 -1.83 19.38 -26.10
C GLY A 94 -1.82 20.78 -25.50
N PHE A 95 -0.86 21.10 -24.62
CA PHE A 95 -0.66 22.43 -24.05
C PHE A 95 0.63 23.07 -24.61
N PRO A 96 0.56 23.79 -25.75
CA PRO A 96 1.73 24.42 -26.35
C PRO A 96 2.26 25.62 -25.56
N GLU A 97 1.38 26.25 -24.78
CA GLU A 97 1.63 27.46 -24.00
C GLU A 97 2.44 27.20 -22.71
N ASN A 98 2.92 28.29 -22.10
CA ASN A 98 3.50 28.26 -20.76
C ASN A 98 2.43 27.92 -19.69
N PRO A 99 2.84 27.40 -18.51
CA PRO A 99 1.92 27.11 -17.43
C PRO A 99 1.18 28.38 -17.00
N SER A 100 -0.11 28.25 -16.77
CA SER A 100 -0.99 29.31 -16.26
C SER A 100 -0.67 29.67 -14.82
N ASN A 101 -0.14 28.71 -14.04
CA ASN A 101 0.27 28.92 -12.66
C ASN A 101 1.49 28.04 -12.32
N ILE A 102 2.38 28.57 -11.49
CA ILE A 102 3.49 27.83 -10.86
C ILE A 102 3.40 28.09 -9.36
N SER A 103 3.32 27.03 -8.57
CA SER A 103 3.38 27.08 -7.11
C SER A 103 4.52 26.20 -6.61
N THR A 104 5.03 26.51 -5.41
CA THR A 104 6.12 25.74 -4.79
C THR A 104 5.66 25.25 -3.42
N ASP A 105 5.76 23.94 -3.20
CA ASP A 105 5.55 23.29 -1.91
C ASP A 105 6.91 22.91 -1.31
N SER A 106 7.12 23.18 -0.02
CA SER A 106 8.41 22.90 0.64
C SER A 106 8.75 21.41 0.75
N ALA A 107 7.74 20.52 0.76
CA ALA A 107 7.91 19.08 0.87
C ALA A 107 7.84 18.36 -0.48
N LEU A 108 7.10 18.92 -1.44
CA LEU A 108 6.75 18.28 -2.71
C LEU A 108 7.26 19.04 -3.95
N GLY A 109 7.99 20.13 -3.74
CA GLY A 109 8.64 20.90 -4.80
C GLY A 109 7.65 21.72 -5.64
N ASP A 110 8.09 22.06 -6.86
CA ASP A 110 7.31 22.90 -7.77
C ASP A 110 6.16 22.14 -8.44
N TYR A 111 5.06 22.84 -8.61
CA TYR A 111 3.82 22.40 -9.27
C TYR A 111 3.47 23.36 -10.40
N TYR A 112 3.27 22.81 -11.58
CA TYR A 112 2.93 23.58 -12.78
C TYR A 112 1.51 23.21 -13.20
N LEU A 113 0.69 24.21 -13.47
CA LEU A 113 -0.69 24.04 -13.91
C LEU A 113 -0.89 24.69 -15.28
N TRP A 114 -1.45 23.94 -16.22
CA TRP A 114 -1.95 24.43 -17.50
C TRP A 114 -3.46 24.28 -17.56
N LEU A 115 -4.14 25.32 -18.02
CA LEU A 115 -5.57 25.33 -18.28
C LEU A 115 -5.82 25.72 -19.73
N SER A 116 -6.64 24.95 -20.45
CA SER A 116 -6.99 25.24 -21.82
C SER A 116 -8.40 24.73 -22.12
N GLY A 117 -9.38 25.64 -22.05
CA GLY A 117 -10.80 25.30 -22.25
C GLY A 117 -11.26 24.25 -21.25
N SER A 118 -11.70 23.10 -21.74
CA SER A 118 -12.16 21.96 -20.93
C SER A 118 -11.03 21.07 -20.41
N LYS A 119 -9.77 21.39 -20.68
CA LYS A 119 -8.62 20.56 -20.30
C LYS A 119 -7.78 21.22 -19.21
N SER A 120 -7.31 20.40 -18.28
CA SER A 120 -6.30 20.79 -17.31
C SER A 120 -5.17 19.76 -17.27
N LEU A 121 -3.97 20.26 -17.00
CA LEU A 121 -2.80 19.45 -16.73
C LEU A 121 -2.07 20.03 -15.52
N SER A 122 -1.90 19.23 -14.49
CA SER A 122 -1.05 19.52 -13.34
C SER A 122 0.15 18.61 -13.36
N VAL A 123 1.35 19.17 -13.15
CA VAL A 123 2.62 18.42 -13.06
C VAL A 123 3.37 18.86 -11.81
N ARG A 124 3.58 17.94 -10.86
CA ARG A 124 4.58 18.09 -9.80
C ARG A 124 5.95 17.69 -10.36
N LEU A 125 6.96 18.52 -10.15
CA LEU A 125 8.29 18.28 -10.71
C LEU A 125 9.09 17.21 -9.98
N SER A 126 8.95 17.03 -8.65
CA SER A 126 9.70 16.03 -7.89
C SER A 126 9.08 15.75 -6.51
N PRO A 127 8.69 14.50 -6.18
CA PRO A 127 8.59 13.34 -7.08
C PRO A 127 7.56 13.59 -8.19
N LEU A 128 7.84 13.13 -9.40
CA LEU A 128 6.97 13.36 -10.56
C LEU A 128 5.54 12.88 -10.32
N ASP A 129 4.58 13.77 -10.47
CA ASP A 129 3.14 13.49 -10.40
C ASP A 129 2.46 14.23 -11.53
N ILE A 130 1.56 13.56 -12.25
CA ILE A 130 0.88 14.12 -13.40
C ILE A 130 -0.61 13.85 -13.23
N ASN A 131 -1.41 14.90 -13.31
CA ASN A 131 -2.85 14.81 -13.38
C ASN A 131 -3.35 15.55 -14.62
N PHE A 132 -3.72 14.81 -15.65
CA PHE A 132 -4.39 15.30 -16.84
C PHE A 132 -5.88 14.99 -16.75
N VAL A 133 -6.72 15.99 -17.02
CA VAL A 133 -8.18 15.85 -17.05
C VAL A 133 -8.76 16.64 -18.21
N GLN A 134 -9.61 15.99 -19.00
CA GLN A 134 -10.51 16.62 -19.94
C GLN A 134 -11.94 16.50 -19.39
N ASP A 135 -12.56 17.63 -19.09
CA ASP A 135 -13.91 17.69 -18.56
C ASP A 135 -14.92 17.10 -19.56
N PRO A 136 -15.57 15.98 -19.23
CA PRO A 136 -16.54 15.32 -20.11
C PRO A 136 -17.84 16.12 -20.25
N GLY A 137 -18.16 17.04 -19.34
CA GLY A 137 -19.34 17.90 -19.48
C GLY A 137 -19.19 18.92 -20.62
N SER A 138 -17.98 19.43 -20.80
CA SER A 138 -17.64 20.40 -21.84
C SER A 138 -17.21 19.76 -23.16
N SER A 139 -16.70 18.52 -23.11
CA SER A 139 -16.30 17.75 -24.29
C SER A 139 -16.61 16.27 -24.07
N PRO A 140 -17.87 15.85 -24.31
CA PRO A 140 -18.30 14.50 -24.00
C PRO A 140 -17.55 13.48 -24.84
N PRO A 141 -17.21 12.30 -24.26
CA PRO A 141 -16.70 11.19 -25.03
C PRO A 141 -17.72 10.75 -26.09
N PRO A 142 -17.28 10.31 -27.28
CA PRO A 142 -18.20 9.83 -28.30
C PRO A 142 -19.05 8.66 -27.79
N SER A 143 -20.32 8.67 -28.15
CA SER A 143 -21.30 7.63 -27.79
C SER A 143 -21.26 6.43 -28.73
N GLU A 144 -20.78 6.61 -29.96
CA GLU A 144 -20.67 5.56 -30.97
C GLU A 144 -19.33 4.80 -30.90
N GLY A 145 -19.33 3.55 -31.33
CA GLY A 145 -18.17 2.66 -31.32
C GLY A 145 -18.08 1.75 -30.10
N GLU A 146 -17.03 0.93 -30.07
CA GLU A 146 -16.75 -0.01 -28.98
C GLU A 146 -15.65 0.51 -28.07
N LEU A 147 -15.80 0.30 -26.77
CA LEU A 147 -14.72 0.56 -25.83
C LEU A 147 -13.56 -0.41 -26.09
N PRO A 148 -12.29 0.05 -25.97
CA PRO A 148 -11.16 -0.85 -26.07
C PRO A 148 -11.26 -1.96 -25.03
N ASN A 149 -10.83 -3.17 -25.38
CA ASN A 149 -10.68 -4.22 -24.38
C ASN A 149 -9.49 -3.90 -23.44
N LYS A 150 -9.42 -4.62 -22.31
CA LYS A 150 -8.42 -4.42 -21.26
C LYS A 150 -6.97 -4.45 -21.78
N GLN A 151 -6.64 -5.37 -22.70
CA GLN A 151 -5.29 -5.53 -23.23
C GLN A 151 -4.91 -4.39 -24.17
N THR A 152 -5.84 -3.98 -25.04
CA THR A 152 -5.66 -2.83 -25.93
C THR A 152 -5.47 -1.55 -25.12
N ALA A 153 -6.30 -1.35 -24.09
CA ALA A 153 -6.20 -0.20 -23.20
C ALA A 153 -4.85 -0.17 -22.44
N PHE A 154 -4.41 -1.33 -21.92
CA PHE A 154 -3.09 -1.47 -21.29
C PHE A 154 -1.96 -1.08 -22.23
N THR A 155 -1.97 -1.61 -23.45
CA THR A 155 -0.94 -1.32 -24.48
C THR A 155 -0.93 0.18 -24.82
N PHE A 156 -2.10 0.80 -24.93
CA PHE A 156 -2.23 2.23 -25.19
C PHE A 156 -1.63 3.08 -24.07
N VAL A 157 -1.98 2.79 -22.80
CA VAL A 157 -1.42 3.50 -21.65
C VAL A 157 0.09 3.29 -21.56
N GLN A 158 0.58 2.08 -21.80
CA GLN A 158 2.02 1.80 -21.80
C GLN A 158 2.77 2.60 -22.88
N ASN A 159 2.19 2.72 -24.08
CA ASN A 159 2.75 3.54 -25.16
C ASN A 159 2.73 5.03 -24.82
N LEU A 160 1.64 5.51 -24.21
CA LEU A 160 1.56 6.90 -23.73
C LEU A 160 2.65 7.19 -22.70
N LEU A 161 2.85 6.30 -21.73
CA LEU A 161 3.92 6.45 -20.73
C LEU A 161 5.30 6.42 -21.40
N SER A 162 5.52 5.51 -22.36
CA SER A 162 6.80 5.40 -23.05
C SER A 162 7.14 6.64 -23.89
N THR A 163 6.17 7.15 -24.63
CA THR A 163 6.35 8.34 -25.50
C THR A 163 6.67 9.59 -24.69
N ASN A 164 6.26 9.63 -23.42
CA ASN A 164 6.47 10.74 -22.51
C ASN A 164 7.62 10.53 -21.51
N ASP A 165 8.46 9.51 -21.73
CA ASP A 165 9.54 9.13 -20.80
C ASP A 165 9.05 8.93 -19.35
N LEU A 166 7.88 8.32 -19.19
CA LEU A 166 7.24 8.01 -17.90
C LEU A 166 7.39 6.54 -17.49
N ASN A 167 8.17 5.77 -18.26
CA ASN A 167 8.43 4.36 -17.99
C ASN A 167 9.10 4.15 -16.63
N LEU A 168 8.71 3.06 -15.97
CA LEU A 168 9.22 2.65 -14.67
C LEU A 168 10.24 1.53 -14.86
N ILE A 169 11.51 1.90 -14.86
CA ILE A 169 12.63 0.96 -15.01
C ILE A 169 12.68 0.03 -13.78
N GLY A 170 12.93 -1.27 -14.01
CA GLY A 170 13.04 -2.30 -12.97
C GLY A 170 11.72 -2.71 -12.31
N THR A 171 10.59 -2.29 -12.89
CA THR A 171 9.25 -2.72 -12.46
C THR A 171 8.44 -3.18 -13.67
N THR A 172 7.41 -3.99 -13.41
CA THR A 172 6.40 -4.35 -14.42
C THR A 172 5.09 -3.68 -14.04
N LEU A 173 4.49 -2.92 -14.96
CA LEU A 173 3.12 -2.43 -14.75
C LEU A 173 2.13 -3.58 -14.93
N ALA A 174 1.27 -3.77 -13.93
CA ALA A 174 0.21 -4.77 -13.99
C ALA A 174 -1.15 -4.12 -13.83
N VAL A 175 -2.17 -4.71 -14.46
CA VAL A 175 -3.53 -4.21 -14.34
C VAL A 175 -4.13 -4.65 -13.01
N SER A 176 -4.34 -3.69 -12.11
CA SER A 176 -4.95 -3.88 -10.80
C SER A 176 -6.46 -3.73 -10.81
N GLY A 177 -7.02 -3.04 -11.81
CA GLY A 177 -8.47 -2.90 -11.96
C GLY A 177 -8.88 -2.38 -13.33
N SER A 178 -10.13 -2.65 -13.72
CA SER A 178 -10.75 -2.06 -14.90
C SER A 178 -12.26 -1.97 -14.70
N ARG A 179 -12.86 -0.84 -15.05
CA ARG A 179 -14.31 -0.60 -14.91
C ARG A 179 -14.81 0.24 -16.08
N LYS A 180 -16.01 -0.06 -16.57
CA LYS A 180 -16.73 0.84 -17.49
C LYS A 180 -17.46 1.92 -16.69
N THR A 181 -17.23 3.18 -17.03
CA THR A 181 -17.74 4.37 -16.33
C THR A 181 -18.42 5.31 -17.32
N SER A 182 -19.29 6.20 -16.83
CA SER A 182 -20.14 7.16 -17.59
C SER A 182 -20.93 6.52 -18.75
N GLU A 183 -22.18 6.10 -18.51
CA GLU A 183 -23.09 5.57 -19.56
C GLU A 183 -22.40 4.64 -20.59
N ASP A 184 -21.44 3.82 -20.15
CA ASP A 184 -20.62 2.91 -20.97
C ASP A 184 -19.77 3.56 -22.10
N ASN A 185 -19.43 4.84 -21.99
CA ASN A 185 -18.60 5.56 -22.97
C ASN A 185 -17.13 5.71 -22.58
N ILE A 186 -16.77 5.38 -21.33
CA ILE A 186 -15.39 5.44 -20.83
C ILE A 186 -14.98 4.11 -20.17
N LEU A 187 -13.75 3.68 -20.43
CA LEU A 187 -13.08 2.63 -19.68
C LEU A 187 -12.08 3.25 -18.69
N GLU A 188 -12.30 3.03 -17.40
CA GLU A 188 -11.30 3.22 -16.35
C GLU A 188 -10.33 2.02 -16.35
N LEU A 189 -9.04 2.29 -16.44
CA LEU A 189 -7.97 1.32 -16.29
C LEU A 189 -7.04 1.74 -15.15
N LYS A 190 -6.85 0.84 -14.18
CA LYS A 190 -5.99 1.03 -13.01
C LYS A 190 -4.78 0.11 -13.12
N LEU A 191 -3.59 0.68 -13.04
CA LEU A 191 -2.31 -0.02 -13.16
C LEU A 191 -1.43 0.29 -11.95
N ASP A 192 -0.83 -0.75 -11.39
CA ASP A 192 0.15 -0.62 -10.32
C ASP A 192 1.48 -1.26 -10.74
N PRO A 193 2.63 -0.64 -10.41
CA PRO A 193 3.94 -1.24 -10.58
C PRO A 193 4.07 -2.48 -9.68
N ILE A 194 4.71 -3.52 -10.20
CA ILE A 194 5.05 -4.74 -9.48
C ILE A 194 6.57 -4.94 -9.53
N ILE A 195 7.14 -5.30 -8.38
CA ILE A 195 8.53 -5.76 -8.25
C ILE A 195 8.49 -7.22 -7.82
N GLY A 196 8.92 -8.12 -8.71
CA GLY A 196 8.73 -9.56 -8.54
C GLY A 196 7.23 -9.90 -8.53
N GLN A 197 6.66 -10.19 -7.36
CA GLN A 197 5.23 -10.46 -7.17
C GLN A 197 4.57 -9.45 -6.22
N THR A 198 5.30 -8.42 -5.76
CA THR A 198 4.80 -7.47 -4.77
C THR A 198 4.39 -6.17 -5.44
N LYS A 199 3.12 -5.78 -5.25
CA LYS A 199 2.58 -4.52 -5.75
C LYS A 199 3.16 -3.32 -5.02
N VAL A 200 3.38 -2.23 -5.75
CA VAL A 200 3.69 -0.92 -5.19
C VAL A 200 2.40 -0.11 -5.07
N VAL A 201 2.17 0.51 -3.91
CA VAL A 201 0.98 1.31 -3.60
C VAL A 201 1.38 2.68 -3.05
N ASP A 202 0.52 3.68 -3.15
CA ASP A 202 0.66 4.94 -2.40
C ASP A 202 -0.09 4.88 -1.06
N ASN A 203 -0.22 6.01 -0.37
CA ASN A 203 -0.99 6.12 0.87
C ASN A 203 -2.52 6.19 0.67
N ASN A 204 -3.03 6.02 -0.56
CA ASN A 204 -4.45 6.02 -0.88
C ASN A 204 -4.85 4.70 -1.56
N THR A 205 -5.46 3.81 -0.78
CA THR A 205 -5.86 2.47 -1.25
C THR A 205 -6.92 2.43 -2.34
N THR A 206 -7.57 3.56 -2.62
CA THR A 206 -8.64 3.64 -3.64
C THR A 206 -8.12 4.06 -5.02
N THR A 207 -6.90 4.59 -5.08
CA THR A 207 -6.26 5.04 -6.33
C THR A 207 -5.04 4.18 -6.63
N SER A 208 -4.93 3.72 -7.87
CA SER A 208 -3.69 3.10 -8.34
C SER A 208 -2.66 4.15 -8.71
N LEU A 209 -1.39 3.76 -8.72
CA LEU A 209 -0.29 4.65 -9.05
C LEU A 209 -0.35 5.14 -10.50
N VAL A 210 -1.03 4.41 -11.40
CA VAL A 210 -1.44 4.93 -12.70
C VAL A 210 -2.92 4.62 -12.91
N THR A 211 -3.72 5.65 -13.19
CA THR A 211 -5.13 5.50 -13.56
C THR A 211 -5.39 6.25 -14.85
N SER A 212 -6.05 5.62 -15.81
CA SER A 212 -6.39 6.22 -17.10
C SER A 212 -7.86 6.01 -17.44
N TYR A 213 -8.49 7.02 -18.03
CA TYR A 213 -9.85 6.97 -18.55
C TYR A 213 -9.79 7.07 -20.08
N LEU A 214 -10.19 6.01 -20.76
CA LEU A 214 -10.13 5.89 -22.22
C LEU A 214 -11.53 5.94 -22.83
N GLY A 215 -11.71 6.76 -23.87
CA GLY A 215 -12.94 6.80 -24.66
C GLY A 215 -13.00 5.74 -25.76
N LYS A 216 -14.18 5.61 -26.38
CA LYS A 216 -14.42 4.76 -27.56
C LYS A 216 -13.60 5.18 -28.79
N ASP A 217 -13.19 6.45 -28.85
CA ASP A 217 -12.32 6.99 -29.89
C ASP A 217 -10.83 6.68 -29.67
N GLY A 218 -10.51 5.87 -28.65
CA GLY A 218 -9.14 5.51 -28.32
C GLY A 218 -8.32 6.66 -27.76
N LYS A 219 -8.95 7.75 -27.27
CA LYS A 219 -8.24 8.86 -26.62
C LYS A 219 -8.25 8.71 -25.09
N VAL A 220 -7.20 9.25 -24.46
CA VAL A 220 -7.18 9.48 -23.01
C VAL A 220 -7.96 10.74 -22.69
N TYR A 221 -8.98 10.61 -21.84
CA TYR A 221 -9.74 11.73 -21.27
C TYR A 221 -9.19 12.14 -19.91
N SER A 222 -8.56 11.23 -19.18
CA SER A 222 -7.83 11.57 -17.97
C SER A 222 -6.70 10.58 -17.71
N LEU A 223 -5.58 11.09 -17.22
CA LEU A 223 -4.44 10.31 -16.75
C LEU A 223 -4.02 10.85 -15.38
N LEU A 224 -4.01 9.97 -14.40
CA LEU A 224 -3.36 10.17 -13.12
C LEU A 224 -2.10 9.29 -13.09
N TYR A 225 -0.93 9.89 -12.92
CA TYR A 225 0.34 9.20 -12.77
C TYR A 225 1.03 9.68 -11.50
N LYS A 226 1.21 8.77 -10.54
CA LYS A 226 1.81 9.01 -9.23
C LYS A 226 3.07 8.17 -9.00
N ALA A 227 3.49 7.36 -9.96
CA ALA A 227 4.67 6.51 -9.86
C ALA A 227 5.98 7.30 -10.04
N GLY A 228 6.14 8.41 -9.32
CA GLY A 228 7.23 9.37 -9.44
C GLY A 228 8.57 8.92 -8.86
N PHE A 229 8.96 7.66 -9.00
CA PHE A 229 10.21 7.12 -8.48
C PHE A 229 11.09 6.51 -9.58
N THR A 230 12.39 6.51 -9.35
CA THR A 230 13.39 5.90 -10.23
C THR A 230 13.51 4.38 -10.02
N ASN A 231 14.37 3.72 -10.81
CA ASN A 231 14.62 2.28 -10.69
C ASN A 231 14.91 1.84 -9.23
N PRO A 232 14.10 0.92 -8.68
CA PRO A 232 14.36 0.30 -7.39
C PRO A 232 15.67 -0.49 -7.43
N HIS A 233 16.53 -0.30 -6.43
CA HIS A 233 17.83 -0.97 -6.35
C HIS A 233 18.20 -1.31 -4.90
N ASN A 234 19.30 -2.05 -4.74
CA ASN A 234 19.84 -2.49 -3.45
C ASN A 234 18.79 -3.14 -2.52
N PRO A 235 18.11 -4.22 -2.94
CA PRO A 235 17.13 -4.89 -2.08
C PRO A 235 17.79 -5.38 -0.79
N THR A 236 17.29 -4.94 0.35
CA THR A 236 17.72 -5.42 1.67
C THR A 236 16.60 -6.28 2.27
N GLY A 237 16.88 -7.56 2.47
CA GLY A 237 15.92 -8.52 3.03
C GLY A 237 15.82 -8.42 4.54
N TYR A 238 14.61 -8.23 5.05
CA TYR A 238 14.30 -8.18 6.47
C TYR A 238 13.36 -9.32 6.87
N PRO A 239 13.53 -9.90 8.07
CA PRO A 239 12.51 -10.76 8.66
C PRO A 239 11.18 -10.01 8.76
N SER A 240 10.12 -10.62 8.22
CA SER A 240 8.78 -10.06 8.30
C SER A 240 8.13 -10.35 9.64
N LYS A 241 7.04 -9.65 9.95
CA LYS A 241 6.17 -9.99 11.08
C LYS A 241 5.34 -11.23 10.79
N THR A 242 5.23 -12.08 11.80
CA THR A 242 4.23 -13.16 11.84
C THR A 242 2.83 -12.60 12.07
N LEU A 243 1.80 -13.41 11.85
CA LEU A 243 0.41 -13.02 12.13
C LEU A 243 0.22 -12.56 13.59
N GLU A 244 0.87 -13.24 14.53
CA GLU A 244 0.74 -12.94 15.95
C GLU A 244 1.38 -11.58 16.29
N GLN A 245 2.54 -11.29 15.71
CA GLN A 245 3.18 -9.98 15.84
C GLN A 245 2.35 -8.86 15.22
N ILE A 246 1.68 -9.12 14.09
CA ILE A 246 0.75 -8.15 13.49
C ILE A 246 -0.41 -7.88 14.46
N LYS A 247 -1.03 -8.91 15.03
CA LYS A 247 -2.15 -8.76 15.99
C LYS A 247 -1.74 -7.93 17.21
N GLU A 248 -0.56 -8.20 17.77
CA GLU A 248 -0.05 -7.50 18.94
C GLU A 248 0.31 -6.03 18.67
N SER A 249 0.82 -5.71 17.48
CA SER A 249 1.31 -4.38 17.17
C SER A 249 0.31 -3.48 16.44
N LEU A 250 -0.79 -4.03 15.91
CA LEU A 250 -1.71 -3.32 15.01
C LEU A 250 -2.29 -2.02 15.59
N VAL A 251 -2.64 -2.00 16.88
CA VAL A 251 -3.19 -0.78 17.53
C VAL A 251 -2.14 0.33 17.63
N LYS A 252 -0.86 -0.04 17.78
CA LYS A 252 0.24 0.92 17.99
C LYS A 252 0.84 1.41 16.68
N GLU A 253 1.04 0.51 15.74
CA GLU A 253 1.78 0.77 14.49
C GLU A 253 0.86 0.90 13.28
N GLY A 254 -0.36 0.35 13.36
CA GLY A 254 -1.32 0.40 12.26
C GLY A 254 -1.94 1.78 12.08
N LYS A 255 -2.25 2.12 10.84
CA LYS A 255 -2.96 3.34 10.47
C LYS A 255 -4.09 3.01 9.48
N ILE A 256 -5.29 3.47 9.80
CA ILE A 256 -6.43 3.42 8.89
C ILE A 256 -6.20 4.49 7.82
N VAL A 257 -5.83 4.07 6.62
CA VAL A 257 -5.55 4.94 5.47
C VAL A 257 -6.80 5.21 4.63
N THR A 258 -7.83 4.37 4.75
CA THR A 258 -9.13 4.58 4.13
C THR A 258 -10.22 3.96 4.99
N LEU A 259 -11.30 4.70 5.22
CA LEU A 259 -12.48 4.27 5.94
C LEU A 259 -13.73 4.76 5.19
N GLY A 260 -14.61 3.83 4.83
CA GLY A 260 -15.81 4.14 4.05
C GLY A 260 -15.56 4.22 2.55
N ALA A 261 -16.67 4.30 1.81
CA ALA A 261 -16.66 4.63 0.39
C ALA A 261 -16.78 6.15 0.21
N PRO A 262 -16.32 6.73 -0.92
CA PRO A 262 -16.58 8.12 -1.24
C PRO A 262 -18.10 8.37 -1.31
N THR A 263 -18.59 9.30 -0.50
CA THR A 263 -20.01 9.71 -0.47
C THR A 263 -20.16 11.14 -0.99
N THR A 264 -21.34 11.48 -1.50
CA THR A 264 -21.67 12.84 -1.97
C THR A 264 -21.72 13.86 -0.84
N GLU A 265 -22.12 13.42 0.35
CA GLU A 265 -22.04 14.21 1.58
C GLU A 265 -20.86 13.73 2.41
N PRO A 266 -19.93 14.64 2.81
CA PRO A 266 -18.79 14.26 3.63
C PRO A 266 -19.27 13.72 4.99
N ALA A 267 -19.12 12.41 5.20
CA ALA A 267 -19.38 11.79 6.49
C ALA A 267 -18.06 11.66 7.27
N LEU A 268 -18.07 12.11 8.54
CA LEU A 268 -16.96 11.86 9.44
C LEU A 268 -17.16 10.48 10.09
N TYR A 269 -16.45 9.48 9.57
CA TYR A 269 -16.48 8.14 10.13
C TYR A 269 -15.53 8.01 11.32
N VAL A 270 -16.06 7.64 12.49
CA VAL A 270 -15.28 7.32 13.69
C VAL A 270 -15.30 5.80 13.91
N PRO A 271 -14.15 5.10 13.78
CA PRO A 271 -14.09 3.65 13.91
C PRO A 271 -14.18 3.22 15.37
N VAL A 272 -15.14 2.36 15.69
CA VAL A 272 -15.34 1.80 17.04
C VAL A 272 -14.70 0.43 17.17
N SER A 273 -14.85 -0.40 16.13
CA SER A 273 -14.21 -1.71 16.04
C SER A 273 -13.85 -2.03 14.60
N VAL A 274 -12.95 -3.01 14.43
CA VAL A 274 -12.51 -3.47 13.12
C VAL A 274 -12.54 -4.99 13.06
N ASN A 275 -13.04 -5.52 11.95
CA ASN A 275 -12.99 -6.93 11.59
C ASN A 275 -12.11 -7.09 10.34
N ILE A 276 -10.94 -7.71 10.49
CA ILE A 276 -10.00 -7.97 9.41
C ILE A 276 -10.30 -9.32 8.77
N ILE A 277 -10.41 -9.35 7.45
CA ILE A 277 -10.70 -10.57 6.67
C ILE A 277 -9.56 -10.96 5.73
N ARG A 278 -8.66 -10.03 5.38
CA ARG A 278 -7.55 -10.28 4.46
C ARG A 278 -6.31 -9.49 4.85
N ILE A 279 -5.14 -10.09 4.63
CA ILE A 279 -3.83 -9.46 4.81
C ILE A 279 -3.00 -9.73 3.54
N GLU A 280 -2.42 -8.69 2.97
CA GLU A 280 -1.57 -8.77 1.77
C GLU A 280 -0.26 -8.03 1.98
N SER A 281 0.83 -8.55 1.42
CA SER A 281 2.11 -7.83 1.37
C SER A 281 2.14 -6.84 0.20
N ALA A 282 2.67 -5.66 0.44
CA ALA A 282 2.87 -4.62 -0.56
C ALA A 282 4.12 -3.79 -0.28
N LEU A 283 4.51 -2.96 -1.24
CA LEU A 283 5.54 -1.94 -1.10
C LEU A 283 4.88 -0.56 -1.12
N LEU A 284 5.10 0.24 -0.10
CA LEU A 284 4.61 1.61 -0.02
C LEU A 284 5.60 2.57 -0.68
N PHE A 285 5.12 3.33 -1.66
CA PHE A 285 5.75 4.55 -2.13
C PHE A 285 5.14 5.75 -1.39
N TYR A 286 5.97 6.57 -0.73
CA TYR A 286 5.50 7.72 0.04
C TYR A 286 6.13 9.03 -0.48
N PRO A 287 5.39 9.87 -1.23
CA PRO A 287 5.98 10.99 -1.96
C PRO A 287 6.73 12.03 -1.13
N THR A 288 6.35 12.25 0.14
CA THR A 288 7.05 13.20 1.03
C THR A 288 8.33 12.61 1.64
N GLN A 289 8.55 11.30 1.48
CA GLN A 289 9.79 10.60 1.84
C GLN A 289 10.17 9.61 0.71
N PRO A 290 10.58 10.11 -0.47
CA PRO A 290 10.73 9.32 -1.70
C PRO A 290 12.11 8.66 -1.82
N ASP A 291 12.62 8.11 -0.72
CA ASP A 291 13.96 7.51 -0.61
C ASP A 291 13.96 5.98 -0.67
N ALA A 292 12.84 5.36 -0.31
CA ALA A 292 12.68 3.92 -0.31
C ALA A 292 11.25 3.47 -0.65
N LEU A 293 11.13 2.22 -1.07
CA LEU A 293 9.87 1.49 -1.13
C LEU A 293 9.76 0.62 0.12
N TYR A 294 8.82 0.98 0.99
CA TYR A 294 8.71 0.40 2.34
C TYR A 294 7.80 -0.83 2.33
N PRO A 295 8.28 -2.02 2.75
CA PRO A 295 7.41 -3.19 2.80
C PRO A 295 6.37 -3.02 3.92
N ILE A 296 5.10 -3.13 3.54
CA ILE A 296 3.94 -3.00 4.43
C ILE A 296 3.03 -4.21 4.29
N TYR A 297 2.20 -4.43 5.30
CA TYR A 297 1.00 -5.24 5.17
C TYR A 297 -0.21 -4.35 5.02
N ILE A 298 -1.06 -4.70 4.06
CA ILE A 298 -2.37 -4.10 3.84
C ILE A 298 -3.40 -5.05 4.46
N LEU A 299 -4.09 -4.59 5.49
CA LEU A 299 -5.18 -5.32 6.11
C LEU A 299 -6.50 -4.74 5.59
N THR A 300 -7.34 -5.60 5.03
CA THR A 300 -8.66 -5.24 4.50
C THR A 300 -9.75 -5.88 5.34
N GLY A 301 -10.83 -5.14 5.56
CA GLY A 301 -11.92 -5.57 6.42
C GLY A 301 -13.11 -4.64 6.43
N THR A 302 -13.91 -4.76 7.49
CA THR A 302 -15.01 -3.86 7.81
C THR A 302 -14.77 -3.21 9.17
N SER A 303 -15.17 -1.95 9.32
CA SER A 303 -15.15 -1.23 10.59
C SER A 303 -16.56 -0.78 10.94
N LYS A 304 -16.95 -0.98 12.20
CA LYS A 304 -18.20 -0.43 12.72
C LYS A 304 -17.98 1.03 13.08
N THR A 305 -18.80 1.92 12.51
CA THR A 305 -18.72 3.37 12.71
C THR A 305 -20.05 3.93 13.24
N ASN A 306 -20.10 5.23 13.50
CA ASN A 306 -21.34 5.96 13.80
C ASN A 306 -22.37 5.89 12.67
N GLU A 307 -21.94 5.70 11.42
CA GLU A 307 -22.79 5.62 10.23
C GLU A 307 -22.98 4.16 9.75
N GLY A 308 -22.76 3.20 10.64
CA GLY A 308 -22.85 1.77 10.33
C GLY A 308 -21.52 1.16 9.87
N ASP A 309 -21.61 0.00 9.23
CA ASP A 309 -20.44 -0.76 8.82
C ASP A 309 -19.82 -0.21 7.54
N GLN A 310 -18.53 0.07 7.58
CA GLN A 310 -17.79 0.71 6.50
C GLN A 310 -16.58 -0.16 6.09
N PRO A 311 -16.23 -0.24 4.80
CA PRO A 311 -14.99 -0.87 4.39
C PRO A 311 -13.79 -0.13 5.01
N VAL A 312 -12.77 -0.88 5.42
CA VAL A 312 -11.57 -0.30 6.02
C VAL A 312 -10.30 -0.91 5.43
N TYR A 313 -9.30 -0.04 5.24
CA TYR A 313 -7.96 -0.42 4.83
C TYR A 313 -6.95 0.12 5.83
N ILE A 314 -6.14 -0.78 6.36
CA ILE A 314 -5.13 -0.46 7.38
C ILE A 314 -3.76 -0.84 6.85
N TYR A 315 -2.83 0.08 6.97
CA TYR A 315 -1.43 -0.17 6.68
C TYR A 315 -0.68 -0.36 7.99
N THR A 316 0.24 -1.33 8.01
CA THR A 316 1.18 -1.55 9.11
C THR A 316 2.54 -1.97 8.55
N PRO A 317 3.67 -1.60 9.18
CA PRO A 317 4.98 -2.08 8.77
C PRO A 317 5.05 -3.61 8.69
N ALA A 318 5.55 -4.16 7.58
CA ALA A 318 5.72 -5.61 7.45
C ALA A 318 6.99 -6.13 8.12
N ILE A 319 7.99 -5.28 8.31
CA ILE A 319 9.27 -5.65 8.94
C ILE A 319 9.08 -5.86 10.44
N ASN A 320 9.78 -6.86 10.99
CA ASN A 320 9.79 -7.13 12.43
C ASN A 320 10.15 -5.88 13.24
N SER A 321 9.36 -5.58 14.29
CA SER A 321 9.49 -4.35 15.07
C SER A 321 10.87 -4.13 15.71
N LYS A 322 11.71 -5.17 15.86
CA LYS A 322 13.11 -5.02 16.28
C LYS A 322 13.89 -4.05 15.39
N TYR A 323 13.55 -3.98 14.10
CA TYR A 323 14.23 -3.13 13.12
C TYR A 323 13.46 -1.85 12.79
N VAL A 324 12.35 -1.57 13.46
CA VAL A 324 11.54 -0.37 13.22
C VAL A 324 11.79 0.63 14.35
N ARG A 325 12.08 1.88 14.02
CA ARG A 325 12.21 3.00 14.96
C ARG A 325 10.95 3.84 15.00
#